data_AF-A0A9K3Q2T3-F1
#
_entry.id   AF-A0A9K3Q2T3-F1
#
_cell.length_a   1.000
_cell.length_b   1.000
_cell.length_c   1.000
_cell.angle_alpha   90.00
_cell.angle_beta   90.00
_cell.angle_gamma   90.00
#
_symmetry.space_group_name_H-M   'P 1'
#
loop_
_entity.id
_entity.type
_entity.pdbx_description
1 polymer ?
#
loop_
_entity_poly.entity_id
_entity_poly.type
_entity_poly.pdbx_seq_one_letter_code
_entity_poly.pdbx_strand_id
1 'polypeptide(L)'
;MVLPVLHALQGHPESGRLWETYINTILSLPEWSFKSTTHDRTIYSGVFEGEPFLLLRQVDDVALACRRESTAKAVYDFIGKALQQPNEAQPPFTYLGLITC
;
A
#
# COMPACT_ATOMS: atom_id res chain seq x y z
N MET A 1 17.94 25.43 -15.24
CA MET A 1 16.86 25.29 -14.25
C MET A 1 16.69 23.79 -14.00
N VAL A 2 17.16 23.29 -12.87
CA VAL A 2 17.11 21.86 -12.51
C VAL A 2 15.80 21.64 -11.76
N LEU A 3 14.92 20.80 -12.31
CA LEU A 3 13.73 20.33 -11.60
C LEU A 3 14.21 19.41 -10.46
N PRO A 4 13.87 19.69 -9.18
CA PRO A 4 14.09 18.72 -8.13
C PRO A 4 13.20 17.51 -8.44
N VAL A 5 13.85 16.40 -8.77
CA VAL A 5 13.19 15.13 -9.03
C VAL A 5 12.77 14.57 -7.67
N LEU A 6 11.57 14.98 -7.23
CA LEU A 6 10.90 14.45 -6.02
C LEU A 6 10.22 13.10 -6.29
N HIS A 7 10.24 12.62 -7.53
CA HIS A 7 9.67 11.34 -7.95
C HIS A 7 10.75 10.47 -8.58
N ALA A 8 10.83 9.20 -8.21
CA ALA A 8 11.73 8.28 -8.88
C ALA A 8 11.33 8.17 -10.36
N LEU A 9 12.18 8.65 -11.28
CA LEU A 9 11.91 8.63 -12.71
C LEU A 9 11.70 7.17 -13.17
N GLN A 10 10.60 6.92 -13.88
CA GLN A 10 10.31 5.60 -14.45
C GLN A 10 11.45 5.21 -15.41
N GLY A 11 12.09 4.06 -15.17
CA GLY A 11 13.26 3.61 -15.92
C GLY A 11 14.62 3.90 -15.27
N HIS A 12 14.67 4.66 -14.16
CA HIS A 12 15.89 4.73 -13.36
C HIS A 12 16.10 3.39 -12.62
N PRO A 13 17.31 2.77 -12.69
CA PRO A 13 17.55 1.41 -12.18
C PRO A 13 17.19 1.23 -10.70
N GLU A 14 17.28 2.29 -9.92
CA GLU A 14 17.00 2.26 -8.48
C GLU A 14 15.56 2.59 -8.10
N SER A 15 14.72 3.06 -9.04
CA SER A 15 13.35 3.48 -8.73
C SER A 15 12.53 2.36 -8.10
N GLY A 16 12.67 1.12 -8.61
CA GLY A 16 11.97 -0.04 -8.04
C GLY A 16 12.41 -0.36 -6.62
N ARG A 17 13.71 -0.25 -6.32
CA ARG A 17 14.26 -0.48 -4.97
C ARG A 17 13.80 0.58 -3.97
N LEU A 18 13.80 1.85 -4.40
CA LEU A 18 13.32 2.96 -3.59
C LEU A 18 11.82 2.83 -3.29
N TRP A 19 11.03 2.50 -4.31
CA TRP A 19 9.60 2.23 -4.15
C TRP A 19 9.35 1.09 -3.16
N GLU A 20 10.03 -0.05 -3.32
CA GLU A 20 9.88 -1.19 -2.43
C GLU A 20 10.24 -0.84 -0.97
N THR A 21 11.31 -0.06 -0.76
CA THR A 21 11.70 0.39 0.58
C THR A 21 10.65 1.31 1.19
N TYR A 22 10.10 2.22 0.39
CA TYR A 22 9.12 3.20 0.82
C TYR A 22 7.79 2.53 1.22
N ILE A 23 7.22 1.71 0.35
CA ILE A 23 5.95 1.02 0.64
C ILE A 23 6.08 0.02 1.80
N ASN A 24 7.21 -0.68 1.93
CA ASN A 24 7.45 -1.56 3.08
C ASN A 24 7.50 -0.77 4.40
N THR A 25 8.02 0.47 4.38
CA THR A 25 8.01 1.34 5.55
C THR A 25 6.57 1.68 5.96
N ILE A 26 5.71 2.03 5.00
CA ILE A 26 4.29 2.31 5.23
C ILE A 26 3.56 1.08 5.77
N LEU A 27 3.77 -0.08 5.15
CA LEU A 27 3.13 -1.33 5.58
C LEU A 27 3.68 -1.83 6.92
N SER A 28 4.87 -1.40 7.35
CA SER A 28 5.40 -1.71 8.68
C SER A 28 4.86 -0.83 9.81
N LEU A 29 4.04 0.18 9.48
CA LEU A 29 3.45 1.06 10.49
C LEU A 29 2.51 0.28 11.44
N PRO A 30 2.54 0.61 12.75
CA PRO A 30 1.84 -0.17 13.77
C PRO A 30 0.31 -0.05 13.70
N GLU A 31 -0.22 0.97 13.01
CA GLU A 31 -1.65 1.31 12.97
C GLU A 31 -2.54 0.18 12.47
N TRP A 32 -2.02 -0.65 11.57
CA TRP A 32 -2.73 -1.81 11.00
C TRP A 32 -2.09 -3.15 11.33
N SER A 33 -0.96 -3.13 12.04
CA SER A 33 -0.24 -4.32 12.51
C SER A 33 -0.03 -5.36 11.42
N PHE A 34 0.28 -4.93 10.19
CA PHE A 34 0.54 -5.85 9.09
C PHE A 34 1.74 -6.74 9.42
N LYS A 35 1.53 -8.05 9.32
CA LYS A 35 2.57 -9.07 9.46
C LYS A 35 2.79 -9.71 8.09
N SER A 36 3.97 -9.48 7.52
CA SER A 36 4.41 -10.21 6.33
C SER A 36 4.81 -11.63 6.69
N THR A 37 4.79 -12.53 5.72
CA THR A 37 5.41 -13.84 5.90
C THR A 37 6.95 -13.71 5.84
N THR A 38 7.68 -14.64 6.47
CA THR A 38 9.15 -14.61 6.52
C THR A 38 9.79 -14.74 5.14
N HIS A 39 9.17 -15.52 4.24
CA HIS A 39 9.72 -15.84 2.92
C HIS A 39 9.15 -14.97 1.80
N ASP A 40 7.96 -14.41 1.99
CA ASP A 40 7.26 -13.64 0.96
C ASP A 40 6.77 -12.29 1.52
N ARG A 41 7.35 -11.20 0.99
CA ARG A 41 7.03 -9.81 1.33
C ARG A 41 5.96 -9.21 0.39
N THR A 42 5.18 -10.07 -0.25
CA THR A 42 4.03 -9.65 -1.07
C THR A 42 2.70 -9.96 -0.39
N ILE A 43 2.69 -10.83 0.62
CA ILE A 43 1.49 -11.21 1.38
C ILE A 43 1.61 -10.74 2.83
N TYR A 44 0.62 -9.98 3.27
CA TYR A 44 0.52 -9.44 4.62
C TYR A 44 -0.80 -9.87 5.26
N SER A 45 -0.78 -10.05 6.57
CA SER A 45 -1.97 -10.35 7.39
C SER A 45 -2.12 -9.32 8.49
N GLY A 46 -3.34 -9.02 8.89
CA GLY A 46 -3.62 -8.13 10.01
C GLY A 46 -4.97 -8.41 10.62
N VAL A 47 -5.27 -7.73 11.73
CA VAL A 47 -6.56 -7.82 12.42
C VAL A 47 -7.09 -6.40 12.59
N PHE A 48 -8.31 -6.16 12.12
CA PHE A 48 -8.99 -4.88 12.26
C PHE A 48 -10.38 -5.10 12.84
N GLU A 49 -10.71 -4.41 13.94
CA GLU A 49 -11.97 -4.58 14.68
C GLU A 49 -12.28 -6.05 15.01
N GLY A 50 -11.25 -6.83 15.37
CA GLY A 50 -11.39 -8.26 15.71
C GLY A 50 -11.52 -9.21 14.52
N GLU A 51 -11.55 -8.71 13.29
CA GLU A 51 -11.65 -9.53 12.08
C GLU A 51 -10.30 -9.60 11.35
N PRO A 52 -9.85 -10.80 10.94
CA PRO A 52 -8.63 -10.93 10.16
C PRO A 52 -8.83 -10.43 8.72
N PHE A 53 -7.78 -9.89 8.14
CA PHE A 53 -7.71 -9.58 6.71
C PHE A 53 -6.36 -10.03 6.13
N LEU A 54 -6.33 -10.24 4.82
CA LEU A 54 -5.13 -10.50 4.04
C LEU A 54 -4.95 -9.43 2.98
N LEU A 55 -3.72 -9.00 2.77
CA LEU A 55 -3.32 -8.04 1.75
C LEU A 55 -2.28 -8.71 0.84
N LEU A 56 -2.56 -8.76 -0.45
CA LEU A 56 -1.64 -9.16 -1.50
C LEU A 56 -1.18 -7.91 -2.25
N ARG A 57 0.13 -7.77 -2.49
CA ARG A 57 0.72 -6.66 -3.23
C ARG A 57 1.49 -7.16 -4.45
N GLN A 58 1.24 -6.57 -5.60
CA GLN A 58 2.03 -6.73 -6.82
C GLN A 58 2.57 -5.37 -7.28
N VAL A 59 3.82 -5.06 -6.91
CA VAL A 59 4.50 -3.78 -7.17
C VAL A 59 3.69 -2.57 -6.66
N ASP A 60 2.76 -2.06 -7.48
CA ASP A 60 1.89 -0.91 -7.20
C ASP A 60 0.43 -1.33 -6.94
N ASP A 61 0.03 -2.52 -7.42
CA ASP A 61 -1.32 -3.04 -7.27
C ASP A 61 -1.49 -3.76 -5.92
N VAL A 62 -2.67 -3.64 -5.34
CA VAL A 62 -3.01 -4.28 -4.07
C VAL A 62 -4.39 -4.92 -4.17
N ALA A 63 -4.50 -6.15 -3.65
CA ALA A 63 -5.76 -6.84 -3.43
C ALA A 63 -5.94 -7.15 -1.95
N LEU A 64 -7.14 -6.90 -1.41
CA LEU A 64 -7.46 -7.16 -0.02
C LEU A 64 -8.56 -8.22 0.10
N ALA A 65 -8.30 -9.27 0.87
CA ALA A 65 -9.32 -10.22 1.29
C ALA A 65 -9.75 -9.88 2.74
N CYS A 66 -11.01 -9.49 2.91
CA CYS A 66 -11.59 -9.14 4.21
C CYS A 66 -13.08 -9.49 4.25
N ARG A 67 -13.65 -9.59 5.46
CA ARG A 67 -15.07 -9.92 5.65
C ARG A 67 -16.01 -8.76 5.29
N ARG A 68 -15.55 -7.51 5.50
CA ARG A 68 -16.37 -6.30 5.37
C ARG A 68 -15.71 -5.33 4.41
N GLU A 69 -16.46 -4.83 3.44
CA GLU A 69 -15.98 -3.80 2.50
C GLU A 69 -15.52 -2.52 3.22
N SER A 70 -16.10 -2.19 4.37
CA SER A 70 -15.66 -1.06 5.19
C SER A 70 -14.20 -1.19 5.65
N THR A 71 -13.76 -2.42 5.96
CA THR A 71 -12.36 -2.71 6.28
C THR A 71 -11.47 -2.46 5.07
N ALA A 72 -11.91 -2.87 3.88
CA ALA A 72 -11.19 -2.55 2.64
C ALA A 72 -11.04 -1.05 2.46
N LYS A 73 -12.13 -0.29 2.46
CA LYS A 73 -12.08 1.18 2.29
C LYS A 73 -11.14 1.84 3.29
N ALA A 74 -11.19 1.45 4.56
CA ALA A 74 -10.32 2.01 5.59
C ALA A 74 -8.83 1.68 5.37
N VAL A 75 -8.49 0.45 4.95
CA VAL A 75 -7.11 0.06 4.61
C VAL A 75 -6.62 0.84 3.39
N TYR A 76 -7.44 0.96 2.34
CA TYR A 76 -7.08 1.71 1.14
C TYR A 76 -6.89 3.20 1.44
N ASP A 77 -7.78 3.80 2.24
CA ASP A 77 -7.65 5.20 2.67
C ASP A 77 -6.38 5.44 3.48
N PHE A 78 -6.02 4.49 4.35
CA PHE A 78 -4.79 4.58 5.13
C PHE A 78 -3.54 4.54 4.22
N ILE A 79 -3.45 3.54 3.35
CA ILE A 79 -2.32 3.40 2.42
C ILE A 79 -2.25 4.62 1.50
N GLY A 80 -3.39 5.08 0.98
CA GLY A 80 -3.47 6.27 0.14
C GLY A 80 -2.96 7.52 0.85
N LYS A 81 -3.38 7.78 2.09
CA LYS A 81 -2.90 8.92 2.88
C LYS A 81 -1.41 8.84 3.18
N ALA A 82 -0.89 7.64 3.45
CA ALA A 82 0.52 7.42 3.72
C ALA A 82 1.40 7.59 2.46
N LEU A 83 0.84 7.29 1.28
CA LEU A 83 1.48 7.48 -0.02
C LEU A 83 1.41 8.91 -0.56
N GLN A 84 0.41 9.69 -0.13
CA GLN A 84 0.15 11.03 -0.62
C GLN A 84 1.37 11.94 -0.39
N GLN A 85 1.92 12.47 -1.47
CA GLN A 85 3.00 13.44 -1.40
C GLN A 85 2.48 14.83 -1.02
N PRO A 86 3.31 15.71 -0.41
CA PRO A 86 2.89 17.06 -0.02
C PRO A 86 2.34 17.93 -1.16
N ASN A 87 2.71 17.61 -2.40
CA ASN A 87 2.30 18.34 -3.60
C ASN A 87 1.06 17.75 -4.30
N GLU A 88 0.50 16.65 -3.79
CA GLU A 88 -0.66 16.00 -4.39
C GLU A 88 -1.96 16.39 -3.67
N ALA A 89 -2.94 16.87 -4.42
CA ALA A 89 -4.24 17.28 -3.87
C ALA A 89 -5.11 16.10 -3.40
N GLN A 90 -4.87 14.90 -3.95
CA GLN A 90 -5.62 13.69 -3.66
C GLN A 90 -4.65 12.50 -3.55
N PRO A 91 -4.99 11.47 -2.74
CA PRO A 91 -4.19 10.26 -2.66
C PRO A 91 -4.04 9.58 -4.03
N PRO A 92 -2.83 9.11 -4.41
CA PRO A 92 -2.60 8.40 -5.67
C PRO A 92 -3.15 6.96 -5.67
N PHE A 93 -3.96 6.59 -4.67
CA PHE A 93 -4.39 5.22 -4.43
C PHE A 93 -5.91 5.11 -4.57
N THR A 94 -6.37 4.39 -5.59
CA THR A 94 -7.81 4.31 -5.95
C THR A 94 -8.40 2.96 -5.57
N TYR A 95 -9.56 2.97 -4.92
CA TYR A 95 -10.33 1.76 -4.68
C TYR A 95 -11.11 1.36 -5.96
N LEU A 96 -10.73 0.26 -6.59
CA LEU A 96 -11.29 -0.20 -7.87
C LEU A 96 -12.58 -1.03 -7.74
N GLY A 97 -13.02 -1.37 -6.52
CA GLY A 97 -14.25 -2.11 -6.26
C GLY A 97 -14.04 -3.51 -5.69
N LEU A 98 -15.11 -4.30 -5.69
CA LEU A 98 -15.15 -5.66 -5.16
C LEU A 98 -14.97 -6.69 -6.28
N ILE A 99 -14.15 -7.70 -6.03
CA ILE A 99 -14.04 -8.89 -6.88
C ILE A 99 -14.99 -9.94 -6.30
N THR A 100 -16.03 -10.28 -7.03
CA THR A 100 -16.94 -11.39 -6.67
C THR A 100 -16.53 -12.62 -7.46
N CYS A 101 -16.28 -13.72 -6.76
CA CYS A 101 -16.06 -15.05 -7.33
C CYS A 101 -17.38 -15.80 -7.51
#